data_AF-A0A2N2B708-F1
#
_entry.id   AF-A0A2N2B708-F1
#
_cell.length_a   1.000
_cell.length_b   1.000
_cell.length_c   1.000
_cell.angle_alpha   90.00
_cell.angle_beta   90.00
_cell.angle_gamma   90.00
#
_symmetry.space_group_name_H-M   'P 1'
#
loop_
_entity.id
_entity.type
_entity.pdbx_description
1 polymer ?
#
loop_
_entity_poly.entity_id
_entity_poly.type
_entity_poly.pdbx_seq_one_letter_code
_entity_poly.pdbx_strand_id
1 'polypeptide(L)'
;MKKKAVMKWMLCVMIGTWLIISVYFYFQHRIQVDVYYIGEHIEFDEFSIIVKNIERYNYEKNDRKLPEYIFELQLPWKMTEAILKINYFYSRPYLIHKDAYEYKVNCEVIFNPELIDSESVSEKVRDKIKVRLYNEATTSSRTANQTQSHYNSNMNVIHYAFIGVWQDDSDIKISVQDKDYIISFEEPFLTKTYDYSNRKPDDRNQLANDTIKEFLWDYYNDSIEESKNYIHEDYIEDFPWHIFKAYQPLTNTNYIFSYVGKHRDKEKVFIINVSDIKANDNNQNYKFYMVYEDLKWQIMDAKN
;
A
#
# COMPACT_ATOMS: atom_id res chain seq x y z
N MET A 1 21.62 -19.97 52.83
CA MET A 1 22.28 -19.77 51.51
C MET A 1 21.69 -20.60 50.38
N LYS A 2 21.46 -21.92 50.53
CA LYS A 2 20.97 -22.80 49.44
C LYS A 2 19.64 -22.36 48.78
N LYS A 3 18.63 -21.88 49.54
CA LYS A 3 17.34 -21.42 48.97
C LYS A 3 17.48 -20.22 48.01
N LYS A 4 18.35 -19.25 48.34
CA LYS A 4 18.61 -18.10 47.47
C LYS A 4 19.34 -18.50 46.19
N ALA A 5 20.24 -19.50 46.26
CA ALA A 5 20.92 -20.04 45.09
C ALA A 5 19.96 -20.80 44.17
N VAL A 6 19.06 -21.62 44.74
CA VAL A 6 18.03 -22.34 43.98
C VAL A 6 17.06 -21.36 43.30
N MET A 7 16.59 -20.33 44.00
CA MET A 7 15.71 -19.31 43.43
C MET A 7 16.39 -18.52 42.31
N LYS A 8 17.66 -18.15 42.48
CA LYS A 8 18.45 -17.51 41.42
C LYS A 8 18.59 -18.42 40.20
N TRP A 9 18.87 -19.70 40.41
CA TRP A 9 19.00 -20.66 39.32
C TRP A 9 17.69 -20.86 38.57
N MET A 10 16.55 -21.01 39.27
CA MET A 10 15.23 -21.07 38.66
C MET A 10 14.91 -19.82 37.84
N LEU A 11 15.21 -18.62 38.37
CA LEU A 11 15.03 -17.36 37.65
C LEU A 11 15.89 -17.31 36.39
N CYS A 12 17.16 -17.74 36.46
CA CYS A 12 18.04 -17.82 35.30
C CYS A 12 17.51 -18.78 34.24
N VAL A 13 17.02 -19.97 34.63
CA VAL A 13 16.42 -20.94 33.70
C VAL A 13 15.15 -20.38 33.07
N MET A 14 14.30 -19.72 33.84
CA MET A 14 13.06 -19.12 33.33
C MET A 14 13.36 -18.00 32.33
N ILE A 15 14.29 -17.09 32.65
CA ILE A 15 14.72 -16.00 31.75
C ILE A 15 15.40 -16.58 30.51
N GLY A 16 16.28 -17.57 30.66
CA GLY A 16 16.96 -18.20 29.54
C GLY A 16 15.99 -18.87 28.58
N THR A 17 15.01 -19.62 29.12
CA THR A 17 13.94 -20.24 28.33
C THR A 17 13.09 -19.19 27.62
N TRP A 18 12.72 -18.12 28.33
CA TRP A 18 11.96 -17.01 27.77
C TRP A 18 12.71 -16.29 26.64
N LEU A 19 14.03 -16.10 26.76
CA LEU A 19 14.87 -15.52 25.71
C LEU A 19 14.91 -16.42 24.47
N ILE A 20 15.11 -17.74 24.63
CA ILE A 20 15.14 -18.70 23.51
C ILE A 20 13.80 -18.67 22.76
N ILE A 21 12.68 -18.71 23.49
CA ILE A 21 11.34 -18.65 22.90
C ILE A 21 11.14 -17.31 22.17
N SER A 22 11.55 -16.21 22.77
CA SER A 22 11.39 -14.87 22.17
C SER A 22 12.23 -14.71 20.89
N VAL A 23 13.46 -15.21 20.87
CA VAL A 23 14.31 -15.24 19.66
C VAL A 23 13.66 -16.10 18.58
N TYR A 24 13.15 -17.27 18.93
CA TYR A 24 12.43 -18.13 17.99
C TYR A 24 11.26 -17.39 17.33
N PHE A 25 10.41 -16.74 18.13
CA PHE A 25 9.25 -15.99 17.62
C PHE A 25 9.63 -14.74 16.83
N TYR A 26 10.71 -14.05 17.19
CA TYR A 26 11.22 -12.93 16.40
C TYR A 26 11.56 -13.38 14.96
N PHE A 27 12.22 -14.53 14.79
CA PHE A 27 12.49 -15.06 13.45
C PHE A 27 11.25 -15.54 12.70
N GLN A 28 10.16 -15.91 13.39
CA GLN A 28 8.89 -16.23 12.72
C GLN A 28 8.21 -15.00 12.08
N HIS A 29 8.59 -13.79 12.49
CA HIS A 29 8.11 -12.54 11.90
C HIS A 29 8.95 -12.08 10.71
N ARG A 30 10.13 -12.68 10.51
CA ARG A 30 11.06 -12.24 9.48
C ARG A 30 10.64 -12.78 8.12
N ILE A 31 10.39 -11.87 7.19
CA ILE A 31 10.07 -12.17 5.79
C ILE A 31 10.97 -11.36 4.86
N GLN A 32 11.10 -11.87 3.64
CA GLN A 32 11.81 -11.20 2.56
C GLN A 32 10.85 -11.01 1.39
N VAL A 33 10.87 -9.82 0.81
CA VAL A 33 10.14 -9.48 -0.40
C VAL A 33 11.12 -8.86 -1.36
N ASP A 34 11.26 -9.45 -2.53
CA ASP A 34 12.01 -8.84 -3.62
C ASP A 34 11.03 -7.95 -4.40
N VAL A 35 11.38 -6.68 -4.59
CA VAL A 35 10.50 -5.70 -5.24
C VAL A 35 11.17 -5.14 -6.48
N TYR A 36 10.45 -5.11 -7.59
CA TYR A 36 10.85 -4.39 -8.79
C TYR A 36 9.87 -3.27 -9.07
N TYR A 37 10.42 -2.08 -9.27
CA TYR A 37 9.68 -0.84 -9.39
C TYR A 37 9.44 -0.47 -10.84
N ILE A 38 8.19 -0.13 -11.17
CA ILE A 38 7.75 0.05 -12.56
C ILE A 38 7.31 1.50 -12.77
N GLY A 39 6.27 1.95 -12.06
CA GLY A 39 5.77 3.32 -12.18
C GLY A 39 5.19 3.67 -13.55
N GLU A 40 4.75 2.69 -14.33
CA GLU A 40 4.24 2.94 -15.69
C GLU A 40 2.75 3.27 -15.70
N HIS A 41 2.37 4.22 -16.57
CA HIS A 41 1.00 4.67 -16.74
C HIS A 41 0.50 4.31 -18.14
N ILE A 42 -0.60 3.57 -18.20
CA ILE A 42 -1.21 3.09 -19.44
C ILE A 42 -2.63 3.65 -19.52
N GLU A 43 -2.91 4.40 -20.59
CA GLU A 43 -4.19 5.08 -20.80
C GLU A 43 -5.11 4.27 -21.72
N PHE A 44 -6.39 4.17 -21.33
CA PHE A 44 -7.47 3.57 -22.11
C PHE A 44 -8.67 4.51 -22.15
N ASP A 45 -9.66 4.19 -22.97
CA ASP A 45 -10.79 5.10 -23.25
C ASP A 45 -11.64 5.44 -22.01
N GLU A 46 -11.86 4.48 -21.11
CA GLU A 46 -12.77 4.64 -19.95
C GLU A 46 -12.03 4.69 -18.61
N PHE A 47 -10.76 4.28 -18.59
CA PHE A 47 -9.93 4.19 -17.39
C PHE A 47 -8.45 4.23 -17.74
N SER A 48 -7.59 4.50 -16.77
CA SER A 48 -6.15 4.31 -16.88
C SER A 48 -5.65 3.35 -15.81
N ILE A 49 -4.48 2.76 -16.05
CA ILE A 49 -3.82 1.85 -15.13
C ILE A 49 -2.44 2.41 -14.80
N ILE A 50 -2.12 2.51 -13.52
CA ILE A 50 -0.77 2.73 -13.02
C ILE A 50 -0.24 1.39 -12.52
N VAL A 51 0.82 0.90 -13.15
CA VAL A 51 1.53 -0.31 -12.74
C VAL A 51 2.63 0.13 -11.79
N LYS A 52 2.43 -0.10 -10.49
CA LYS A 52 3.30 0.43 -9.44
C LYS A 52 4.59 -0.36 -9.37
N ASN A 53 4.45 -1.65 -9.08
CA ASN A 53 5.55 -2.55 -8.82
C ASN A 53 5.12 -4.00 -8.98
N ILE A 54 6.11 -4.88 -9.03
CA ILE A 54 5.94 -6.31 -8.80
C ILE A 54 6.71 -6.71 -7.55
N GLU A 55 6.05 -7.46 -6.70
CA GLU A 55 6.67 -8.09 -5.54
C GLU A 55 6.81 -9.59 -5.81
N ARG A 56 7.97 -10.15 -5.47
CA ARG A 56 8.22 -11.59 -5.43
C ARG A 56 8.48 -11.99 -3.99
N TYR A 57 7.73 -12.95 -3.49
CA TYR A 57 7.82 -13.40 -2.10
C TYR A 57 7.47 -14.89 -2.00
N ASN A 58 7.84 -15.52 -0.90
CA ASN A 58 7.64 -16.96 -0.67
C ASN A 58 6.93 -17.23 0.65
N TYR A 59 6.00 -16.38 1.05
CA TYR A 59 5.24 -16.55 2.27
C TYR A 59 3.75 -16.30 2.08
N GLU A 60 2.94 -16.95 2.91
CA GLU A 60 1.51 -16.68 3.06
C GLU A 60 1.27 -15.97 4.40
N LYS A 61 0.37 -14.96 4.40
CA LYS A 61 -0.08 -14.33 5.65
C LYS A 61 -1.01 -15.31 6.37
N ASN A 62 -0.70 -15.59 7.63
CA ASN A 62 -1.61 -16.33 8.51
C ASN A 62 -2.59 -15.34 9.13
N ASP A 63 -3.77 -15.22 8.52
CA ASP A 63 -4.87 -14.37 8.99
C ASP A 63 -5.47 -14.91 10.28
N ARG A 64 -4.72 -14.78 11.37
CA ARG A 64 -5.18 -15.15 12.69
C ARG A 64 -6.15 -14.08 13.17
N LYS A 65 -7.41 -14.49 13.39
CA LYS A 65 -8.39 -13.64 14.08
C LYS A 65 -7.80 -13.17 15.40
N LEU A 66 -7.81 -11.85 15.61
CA LEU A 66 -7.46 -11.28 16.90
C LEU A 66 -8.37 -11.91 17.95
N PRO A 67 -7.86 -12.27 19.14
CA PRO A 67 -8.69 -12.88 20.14
C PRO A 67 -9.76 -11.89 20.60
N GLU A 68 -11.01 -12.13 20.20
CA GLU A 68 -12.15 -11.23 20.45
C GLU A 68 -12.34 -10.95 21.94
N TYR A 69 -12.01 -11.92 22.80
CA TYR A 69 -12.05 -11.80 24.26
C TYR A 69 -11.23 -10.62 24.80
N ILE A 70 -10.19 -10.16 24.11
CA ILE A 70 -9.37 -9.03 24.57
C ILE A 70 -10.19 -7.73 24.58
N PHE A 71 -11.08 -7.56 23.60
CA PHE A 71 -11.94 -6.38 23.52
C PHE A 71 -13.08 -6.43 24.54
N GLU A 72 -13.52 -7.63 24.93
CA GLU A 72 -14.53 -7.84 25.97
C GLU A 72 -14.04 -7.42 27.36
N LEU A 73 -12.73 -7.34 27.59
CA LEU A 73 -12.14 -6.96 28.88
C LEU A 73 -12.25 -5.45 29.20
N GLN A 74 -12.70 -4.62 28.25
CA GLN A 74 -12.90 -3.16 28.43
C GLN A 74 -11.70 -2.43 29.05
N LEU A 75 -10.48 -2.88 28.75
CA LEU A 75 -9.25 -2.29 29.29
C LEU A 75 -8.94 -0.94 28.62
N PRO A 76 -8.21 -0.05 29.32
CA PRO A 76 -7.66 1.16 28.69
C PRO A 76 -6.87 0.82 27.42
N TRP A 77 -7.04 1.62 26.36
CA TRP A 77 -6.46 1.32 25.04
C TRP A 77 -4.97 0.98 25.07
N LYS A 78 -4.15 1.68 25.85
CA LYS A 78 -2.71 1.40 25.98
C LYS A 78 -2.42 -0.02 26.49
N MET A 79 -3.26 -0.55 27.39
CA MET A 79 -3.13 -1.91 27.89
C MET A 79 -3.59 -2.92 26.84
N THR A 80 -4.73 -2.67 26.22
CA THR A 80 -5.25 -3.47 25.09
C THR A 80 -4.22 -3.58 23.98
N GLU A 81 -3.63 -2.46 23.56
CA GLU A 81 -2.60 -2.37 22.53
C GLU A 81 -1.35 -3.18 22.92
N ALA A 82 -0.88 -3.07 24.17
CA ALA A 82 0.24 -3.85 24.66
C ALA A 82 -0.05 -5.37 24.62
N ILE A 83 -1.25 -5.78 25.05
CA ILE A 83 -1.67 -7.19 25.00
C ILE A 83 -1.73 -7.68 23.55
N LEU A 84 -2.28 -6.88 22.62
CA LEU A 84 -2.33 -7.21 21.20
C LEU A 84 -0.92 -7.35 20.61
N LYS A 85 0.00 -6.43 20.93
CA LYS A 85 1.40 -6.47 20.51
C LYS A 85 2.13 -7.72 21.02
N ILE A 86 1.90 -8.13 22.27
CA ILE A 86 2.46 -9.34 22.86
C ILE A 86 1.88 -10.59 22.18
N ASN A 87 0.57 -10.66 22.00
CA ASN A 87 -0.09 -11.79 21.32
C ASN A 87 0.40 -11.94 19.89
N TYR A 88 0.57 -10.82 19.18
CA TYR A 88 1.14 -10.81 17.84
C TYR A 88 2.60 -11.29 17.87
N PHE A 89 3.44 -10.80 18.79
CA PHE A 89 4.85 -11.23 18.91
C PHE A 89 4.99 -12.75 19.13
N TYR A 90 4.16 -13.34 19.99
CA TYR A 90 4.16 -14.78 20.23
C TYR A 90 3.25 -15.56 19.25
N SER A 91 3.05 -15.03 18.05
CA SER A 91 2.31 -15.69 16.96
C SER A 91 3.24 -16.10 15.80
N ARG A 92 2.69 -16.87 14.86
CA ARG A 92 3.33 -17.17 13.57
C ARG A 92 2.53 -16.47 12.48
N PRO A 93 2.82 -15.18 12.20
CA PRO A 93 2.03 -14.39 11.25
C PRO A 93 2.28 -14.79 9.79
N TYR A 94 3.32 -15.55 9.51
CA TYR A 94 3.68 -15.97 8.16
C TYR A 94 3.96 -17.47 8.09
N LEU A 95 3.59 -18.07 6.96
CA LEU A 95 3.98 -19.43 6.57
C LEU A 95 4.94 -19.32 5.38
N ILE A 96 6.21 -19.70 5.58
CA ILE A 96 7.25 -19.57 4.53
C ILE A 96 7.29 -20.86 3.71
N HIS A 97 7.10 -20.72 2.40
CA HIS A 97 7.26 -21.76 1.39
C HIS A 97 8.72 -21.78 0.91
N LYS A 98 9.39 -22.93 1.00
CA LYS A 98 10.81 -23.02 0.63
C LYS A 98 11.06 -23.04 -0.88
N ASP A 99 10.12 -23.63 -1.62
CA ASP A 99 10.33 -24.02 -3.02
C ASP A 99 9.33 -23.34 -3.98
N ALA A 100 8.48 -22.45 -3.47
CA ALA A 100 7.47 -21.76 -4.25
C ALA A 100 7.54 -20.25 -3.96
N TYR A 101 7.84 -19.50 -5.02
CA TYR A 101 7.67 -18.05 -5.01
C TYR A 101 6.34 -17.70 -5.64
N GLU A 102 5.66 -16.76 -5.02
CA GLU A 102 4.54 -16.04 -5.61
C GLU A 102 5.03 -14.69 -6.10
N TYR A 103 4.26 -14.13 -7.02
CA TYR A 103 4.38 -12.73 -7.39
C TYR A 103 3.07 -12.01 -7.19
N LYS A 104 3.19 -10.71 -6.92
CA LYS A 104 2.07 -9.78 -6.83
C LYS A 104 2.38 -8.56 -7.67
N VAL A 105 1.63 -8.35 -8.75
CA VAL A 105 1.68 -7.09 -9.51
C VAL A 105 0.68 -6.14 -8.90
N ASN A 106 1.18 -5.04 -8.35
CA ASN A 106 0.38 -4.00 -7.71
C ASN A 106 0.06 -2.90 -8.72
N CYS A 107 -1.23 -2.64 -8.91
CA CYS A 107 -1.76 -1.67 -9.83
C CYS A 107 -2.78 -0.74 -9.16
N GLU A 108 -2.94 0.45 -9.71
CA GLU A 108 -4.10 1.31 -9.45
C GLU A 108 -4.83 1.58 -10.76
N VAL A 109 -6.15 1.40 -10.73
CA VAL A 109 -7.04 1.72 -11.84
C VAL A 109 -7.79 2.99 -11.51
N ILE A 110 -7.70 3.98 -12.39
CA ILE A 110 -8.36 5.28 -12.25
C ILE A 110 -9.42 5.34 -13.34
N PHE A 111 -10.68 5.56 -12.96
CA PHE A 111 -11.79 5.54 -13.92
C PHE A 111 -12.59 6.83 -13.84
N ASN A 112 -13.30 7.22 -14.90
CA ASN A 112 -14.18 8.38 -14.82
C ASN A 112 -15.56 7.95 -14.28
N PRO A 113 -15.98 8.40 -13.07
CA PRO A 113 -17.26 8.01 -12.48
C PRO A 113 -18.48 8.55 -13.26
N GLU A 114 -18.29 9.54 -14.13
CA GLU A 114 -19.34 10.02 -15.03
C GLU A 114 -19.58 9.08 -16.23
N LEU A 115 -18.56 8.29 -16.59
CA LEU A 115 -18.61 7.38 -17.75
C LEU A 115 -18.88 5.94 -17.34
N ILE A 116 -18.44 5.53 -16.15
CA ILE A 116 -18.56 4.15 -15.69
C ILE A 116 -18.63 4.08 -14.16
N ASP A 117 -19.52 3.24 -13.64
CA ASP A 117 -19.62 2.97 -12.21
C ASP A 117 -18.52 2.00 -11.73
N SER A 118 -18.24 2.01 -10.43
CA SER A 118 -17.15 1.23 -9.82
C SER A 118 -17.31 -0.29 -9.95
N GLU A 119 -18.55 -0.80 -9.93
CA GLU A 119 -18.83 -2.24 -10.01
C GLU A 119 -18.54 -2.73 -11.43
N SER A 120 -19.02 -1.99 -12.43
CA SER A 120 -18.72 -2.21 -13.84
C SER A 120 -17.22 -2.10 -14.14
N VAL A 121 -16.49 -1.14 -13.54
CA VAL A 121 -15.03 -1.07 -13.67
C VAL A 121 -14.41 -2.33 -13.10
N SER A 122 -14.90 -2.81 -11.95
CA SER A 122 -14.31 -3.96 -11.29
C SER A 122 -14.45 -5.25 -12.10
N GLU A 123 -15.60 -5.43 -12.73
CA GLU A 123 -15.84 -6.52 -13.70
C GLU A 123 -14.98 -6.34 -14.95
N LYS A 124 -14.96 -5.14 -15.55
CA LYS A 124 -14.14 -4.86 -16.73
C LYS A 124 -12.65 -5.07 -16.47
N VAL A 125 -12.13 -4.66 -15.31
CA VAL A 125 -10.72 -4.88 -14.94
C VAL A 125 -10.43 -6.37 -14.83
N ARG A 126 -11.32 -7.13 -14.18
CA ARG A 126 -11.17 -8.58 -14.05
C ARG A 126 -11.17 -9.30 -15.40
N ASP A 127 -12.07 -8.90 -16.30
CA ASP A 127 -12.29 -9.61 -17.56
C ASP A 127 -11.35 -9.16 -18.69
N LYS A 128 -10.97 -7.87 -18.69
CA LYS A 128 -10.24 -7.25 -19.79
C LYS A 128 -8.77 -7.04 -19.52
N ILE A 129 -8.34 -6.89 -18.26
CA ILE A 129 -6.92 -6.73 -17.91
C ILE A 129 -6.36 -8.09 -17.52
N LYS A 130 -5.45 -8.60 -18.36
CA LYS A 130 -4.75 -9.86 -18.11
C LYS A 130 -3.29 -9.55 -17.84
N VAL A 131 -2.87 -9.72 -16.60
CA VAL A 131 -1.47 -9.67 -16.21
C VAL A 131 -0.89 -11.07 -16.22
N ARG A 132 0.23 -11.24 -16.93
CA ARG A 132 0.90 -12.52 -17.11
C ARG A 132 2.39 -12.34 -16.87
N LEU A 133 3.02 -13.35 -16.28
CA LEU A 133 4.45 -13.53 -16.44
C LEU A 133 4.71 -14.10 -17.84
N TYR A 134 5.68 -13.51 -18.52
CA TYR A 134 6.02 -13.81 -19.89
C TYR A 134 7.53 -14.02 -20.00
N ASN A 135 7.95 -15.17 -20.50
CA ASN A 135 9.35 -15.41 -20.79
C ASN A 135 9.51 -15.44 -22.32
N GLU A 136 10.20 -14.42 -22.85
CA GLU A 136 10.39 -14.27 -24.30
C GLU A 136 11.16 -15.45 -24.89
N ALA A 137 12.22 -15.92 -24.22
CA ALA A 137 13.07 -17.01 -24.68
C ALA A 137 12.33 -18.35 -24.83
N THR A 138 11.32 -18.59 -24.00
CA THR A 138 10.52 -19.84 -24.02
C THR A 138 9.15 -19.67 -24.67
N THR A 139 8.76 -18.45 -25.05
CA THR A 139 7.39 -18.07 -25.49
C THR A 139 6.28 -18.53 -24.54
N SER A 140 6.63 -18.84 -23.29
CA SER A 140 5.67 -19.31 -22.30
C SER A 140 5.02 -18.11 -21.63
N SER A 141 3.72 -18.22 -21.37
CA SER A 141 3.00 -17.23 -20.58
C SER A 141 2.09 -17.93 -19.57
N ARG A 142 2.08 -17.41 -18.34
CA ARG A 142 1.19 -17.88 -17.29
C ARG A 142 0.35 -16.74 -16.77
N THR A 143 -0.95 -16.97 -16.67
CA THR A 143 -1.90 -16.00 -16.13
C THR A 143 -1.86 -16.05 -14.61
N ALA A 144 -2.05 -14.90 -13.97
CA ALA A 144 -2.31 -14.84 -12.54
C ALA A 144 -3.46 -15.80 -12.16
N ASN A 145 -3.30 -16.50 -11.05
CA ASN A 145 -4.30 -17.46 -10.57
C ASN A 145 -5.37 -16.79 -9.70
N GLN A 146 -5.07 -15.60 -9.18
CA GLN A 146 -5.96 -14.84 -8.32
C GLN A 146 -5.87 -13.34 -8.65
N THR A 147 -7.02 -12.68 -8.51
CA THR A 147 -7.12 -11.21 -8.59
C THR A 147 -7.73 -10.73 -7.30
N GLN A 148 -7.05 -9.81 -6.62
CA GLN A 148 -7.56 -9.11 -5.44
C GLN A 148 -7.84 -7.66 -5.82
N SER A 149 -8.96 -7.14 -5.35
CA SER A 149 -9.35 -5.76 -5.59
C SER A 149 -9.80 -5.11 -4.28
N HIS A 150 -9.35 -3.90 -4.04
CA HIS A 150 -9.82 -3.08 -2.95
C HIS A 150 -10.38 -1.77 -3.50
N TYR A 151 -11.65 -1.51 -3.17
CA TYR A 151 -12.37 -0.32 -3.58
C TYR A 151 -12.50 0.64 -2.41
N ASN A 152 -12.14 1.90 -2.64
CA ASN A 152 -12.43 2.99 -1.74
C ASN A 152 -13.64 3.75 -2.29
N SER A 153 -14.79 3.65 -1.62
CA SER A 153 -16.07 4.23 -2.08
C SER A 153 -16.05 5.73 -2.29
N ASN A 154 -15.09 6.42 -1.68
CA ASN A 154 -14.99 7.87 -1.73
C ASN A 154 -14.03 8.31 -2.85
N MET A 155 -13.54 7.39 -3.69
CA MET A 155 -12.66 7.64 -4.83
C MET A 155 -13.06 6.81 -6.04
N ASN A 156 -12.81 7.37 -7.21
CA ASN A 156 -12.78 6.66 -8.49
C ASN A 156 -11.42 6.00 -8.78
N VAL A 157 -10.80 5.45 -7.73
CA VAL A 157 -9.54 4.71 -7.80
C VAL A 157 -9.75 3.34 -7.17
N ILE A 158 -9.31 2.31 -7.88
CA ILE A 158 -9.37 0.93 -7.40
C ILE A 158 -7.97 0.37 -7.33
N HIS A 159 -7.56 -0.09 -6.16
CA HIS A 159 -6.33 -0.86 -6.04
C HIS A 159 -6.57 -2.28 -6.51
N TYR A 160 -5.72 -2.73 -7.42
CA TYR A 160 -5.76 -4.07 -7.98
C TYR A 160 -4.43 -4.77 -7.78
N ALA A 161 -4.51 -6.03 -7.37
CA ALA A 161 -3.37 -6.90 -7.25
C ALA A 161 -3.60 -8.21 -8.00
N PHE A 162 -2.66 -8.55 -8.88
CA PHE A 162 -2.65 -9.83 -9.58
C PHE A 162 -1.63 -10.75 -8.91
N ILE A 163 -2.10 -11.89 -8.41
CA ILE A 163 -1.27 -12.85 -7.68
C ILE A 163 -1.15 -14.13 -8.49
N GLY A 164 0.09 -14.61 -8.63
CA GLY A 164 0.38 -15.86 -9.31
C GLY A 164 1.66 -16.51 -8.81
N VAL A 165 1.98 -17.66 -9.39
CA VAL A 165 3.22 -18.39 -9.07
C VAL A 165 4.35 -17.87 -9.95
N TRP A 166 5.48 -17.53 -9.33
CA TRP A 166 6.70 -17.12 -10.03
C TRP A 166 7.50 -18.36 -10.45
N GLN A 167 7.88 -18.41 -11.73
CA GLN A 167 8.83 -19.39 -12.29
C GLN A 167 9.87 -18.60 -13.11
N ASP A 168 11.11 -19.09 -13.12
CA ASP A 168 12.32 -18.33 -13.50
C ASP A 168 12.25 -17.49 -14.79
N ASP A 169 13.06 -16.43 -14.81
CA ASP A 169 13.32 -15.47 -15.91
C ASP A 169 12.10 -15.07 -16.73
N SER A 170 11.13 -14.41 -16.08
CA SER A 170 9.95 -13.89 -16.76
C SER A 170 9.93 -12.38 -16.67
N ASP A 171 9.60 -11.70 -17.77
CA ASP A 171 9.10 -10.32 -17.81
C ASP A 171 7.61 -10.28 -17.43
N ILE A 172 7.05 -9.07 -17.29
CA ILE A 172 5.59 -8.90 -17.15
C ILE A 172 4.99 -8.52 -18.49
N LYS A 173 3.94 -9.24 -18.88
CA LYS A 173 3.06 -8.86 -19.98
C LYS A 173 1.70 -8.47 -19.43
N ILE A 174 1.28 -7.25 -19.72
CA ILE A 174 -0.05 -6.72 -19.42
C ILE A 174 -0.82 -6.61 -20.74
N SER A 175 -1.87 -7.40 -20.87
CA SER A 175 -2.75 -7.39 -22.03
C SER A 175 -4.08 -6.76 -21.68
N VAL A 176 -4.50 -5.74 -22.44
CA VAL A 176 -5.81 -5.09 -22.28
C VAL A 176 -6.46 -4.95 -23.66
N GLN A 177 -7.60 -5.63 -23.87
CA GLN A 177 -8.37 -5.56 -25.12
C GLN A 177 -7.48 -5.66 -26.38
N ASP A 178 -6.64 -6.69 -26.45
CA ASP A 178 -5.71 -6.98 -27.56
C ASP A 178 -4.53 -6.01 -27.74
N LYS A 179 -4.38 -5.00 -26.87
CA LYS A 179 -3.13 -4.25 -26.72
C LYS A 179 -2.24 -4.93 -25.68
N ASP A 180 -1.05 -5.30 -26.12
CA ASP A 180 -0.03 -5.91 -25.27
C ASP A 180 1.03 -4.87 -24.89
N TYR A 181 1.25 -4.72 -23.59
CA TYR A 181 2.34 -3.95 -23.02
C TYR A 181 3.28 -4.91 -22.30
N ILE A 182 4.55 -4.92 -22.71
CA ILE A 182 5.60 -5.74 -22.10
C ILE A 182 6.46 -4.82 -21.26
N ILE A 183 6.67 -5.21 -20.00
CA ILE A 183 7.53 -4.53 -19.04
C ILE A 183 8.68 -5.49 -18.76
N SER A 184 9.84 -5.18 -19.34
CA SER A 184 11.05 -5.94 -19.14
C SER A 184 11.76 -5.50 -17.86
N PHE A 185 12.40 -6.46 -17.20
CA PHE A 185 13.18 -6.19 -16.00
C PHE A 185 14.62 -5.85 -16.36
N GLU A 186 14.92 -4.55 -16.42
CA GLU A 186 16.27 -4.06 -16.76
C GLU A 186 17.19 -4.02 -15.54
N GLU A 187 16.63 -3.63 -14.39
CA GLU A 187 17.34 -3.50 -13.13
C GLU A 187 17.17 -4.76 -12.23
N PRO A 188 18.08 -5.00 -11.27
CA PRO A 188 17.89 -6.08 -10.31
C PRO A 188 16.73 -5.76 -9.35
N PHE A 189 16.03 -6.82 -8.92
CA PHE A 189 15.05 -6.70 -7.84
C PHE A 189 15.71 -6.20 -6.56
N LEU A 190 15.05 -5.28 -5.86
CA LEU A 190 15.46 -4.81 -4.55
C LEU A 190 14.90 -5.70 -3.46
N THR A 191 15.79 -6.38 -2.76
CA THR A 191 15.41 -7.21 -1.61
C THR A 191 15.11 -6.36 -0.37
N LYS A 192 13.86 -6.39 0.09
CA LYS A 192 13.43 -5.80 1.36
C LYS A 192 13.20 -6.88 2.41
N THR A 193 13.79 -6.69 3.59
CA THR A 193 13.55 -7.56 4.76
C THR A 193 12.63 -6.85 5.74
N TYR A 194 11.59 -7.55 6.16
CA TYR A 194 10.67 -7.08 7.21
C TYR A 194 10.74 -8.02 8.40
N ASP A 195 10.50 -7.48 9.59
CA ASP A 195 10.45 -8.23 10.83
C ASP A 195 9.36 -7.68 11.77
N TYR A 196 9.37 -8.11 13.04
CA TYR A 196 8.38 -7.67 14.01
C TYR A 196 8.37 -6.14 14.22
N SER A 197 9.56 -5.51 14.19
CA SER A 197 9.77 -4.09 14.46
C SER A 197 9.62 -3.25 13.21
N ASN A 198 10.06 -3.75 12.05
CA ASN A 198 9.90 -3.13 10.75
C ASN A 198 8.95 -3.98 9.89
N ARG A 199 7.64 -3.79 10.08
CA ARG A 199 6.62 -4.59 9.40
C ARG A 199 6.49 -4.20 7.94
N LYS A 200 6.15 -5.17 7.06
CA LYS A 200 5.73 -4.84 5.69
C LYS A 200 4.51 -3.92 5.76
N PRO A 201 4.53 -2.74 5.12
CA PRO A 201 3.35 -1.89 4.99
C PRO A 201 2.21 -2.68 4.36
N ASP A 202 0.97 -2.39 4.77
CA ASP A 202 -0.18 -2.89 4.02
C ASP A 202 -0.26 -2.11 2.71
N ASP A 203 -0.52 -2.80 1.60
CA ASP A 203 -0.54 -2.16 0.27
C ASP A 203 -1.70 -1.14 0.15
N ARG A 204 -2.66 -1.22 1.08
CA ARG A 204 -3.75 -0.26 1.28
C ARG A 204 -3.28 1.13 1.71
N ASN A 205 -2.14 1.24 2.40
CA ASN A 205 -1.64 2.52 2.93
C ASN A 205 -0.84 3.34 1.90
N GLN A 206 -0.97 3.04 0.61
CA GLN A 206 -0.25 3.72 -0.48
C GLN A 206 -1.19 4.31 -1.52
N LEU A 207 -2.46 4.51 -1.16
CA LEU A 207 -3.44 5.16 -2.02
C LEU A 207 -3.26 6.68 -2.00
N ALA A 208 -3.59 7.33 -3.11
CA ALA A 208 -3.40 8.78 -3.26
C ALA A 208 -4.21 9.61 -2.23
N ASN A 209 -5.38 9.13 -1.78
CA ASN A 209 -6.13 9.80 -0.71
C ASN A 209 -5.48 9.68 0.66
N ASP A 210 -4.78 8.59 0.95
CA ASP A 210 -4.13 8.42 2.24
C ASP A 210 -2.99 9.43 2.36
N THR A 211 -2.24 9.65 1.27
CA THR A 211 -1.26 10.74 1.17
C THR A 211 -1.86 12.11 1.48
N ILE A 212 -3.01 12.47 0.89
CA ILE A 212 -3.66 13.76 1.19
C ILE A 212 -4.14 13.81 2.64
N LYS A 213 -4.77 12.74 3.11
CA LYS A 213 -5.34 12.68 4.46
C LYS A 213 -4.24 12.81 5.52
N GLU A 214 -3.14 12.09 5.36
CA GLU A 214 -1.99 12.17 6.27
C GLU A 214 -1.31 13.54 6.18
N PHE A 215 -1.11 14.08 4.97
CA PHE A 215 -0.60 15.44 4.77
C PHE A 215 -1.43 16.48 5.56
N LEU A 216 -2.75 16.45 5.40
CA LEU A 216 -3.66 17.37 6.09
C LEU A 216 -3.65 17.15 7.60
N TRP A 217 -3.64 15.89 8.04
CA TRP A 217 -3.58 15.53 9.46
C TRP A 217 -2.33 16.10 10.13
N ASP A 218 -1.16 15.95 9.52
CA ASP A 218 0.09 16.47 10.07
C ASP A 218 0.12 18.00 10.04
N TYR A 219 -0.43 18.61 8.98
CA TYR A 219 -0.49 20.06 8.83
C TYR A 219 -1.34 20.70 9.94
N TYR A 220 -2.49 20.09 10.28
CA TYR A 220 -3.38 20.59 11.33
C TYR A 220 -2.95 20.26 12.76
N ASN A 221 -2.02 19.32 12.93
CA ASN A 221 -1.44 19.01 14.23
C ASN A 221 -0.14 19.79 14.50
N ASP A 222 0.06 20.92 13.80
CA ASP A 222 1.23 21.80 13.87
C ASP A 222 2.57 21.12 13.51
N SER A 223 2.52 20.02 12.75
CA SER A 223 3.69 19.26 12.30
C SER A 223 4.03 19.55 10.83
N ILE A 224 4.28 20.82 10.48
CA ILE A 224 4.57 21.23 9.08
C ILE A 224 5.76 20.44 8.49
N GLU A 225 6.79 20.16 9.29
CA GLU A 225 7.94 19.37 8.81
C GLU A 225 7.57 17.93 8.45
N GLU A 226 6.63 17.32 9.17
CA GLU A 226 6.10 15.99 8.81
C GLU A 226 5.27 16.08 7.52
N SER A 227 4.44 17.12 7.37
CA SER A 227 3.67 17.35 6.14
C SER A 227 4.53 17.47 4.88
N LYS A 228 5.75 18.02 4.99
CA LYS A 228 6.68 18.11 3.85
C LYS A 228 7.06 16.76 3.26
N ASN A 229 7.01 15.67 4.04
CA ASN A 229 7.33 14.32 3.58
C ASN A 229 6.37 13.82 2.48
N TYR A 230 5.18 14.43 2.38
CA TYR A 230 4.16 14.13 1.38
C TYR A 230 4.23 15.02 0.13
N ILE A 231 5.07 16.06 0.14
CA ILE A 231 5.23 16.99 -0.98
C ILE A 231 6.42 16.51 -1.83
N HIS A 232 6.33 16.67 -3.14
CA HIS A 232 7.44 16.43 -4.05
C HIS A 232 8.55 17.45 -3.80
N GLU A 233 9.81 17.00 -3.73
CA GLU A 233 10.95 17.81 -3.26
C GLU A 233 11.08 19.16 -3.98
N ASP A 234 10.95 19.17 -5.31
CA ASP A 234 11.00 20.38 -6.15
C ASP A 234 9.95 21.45 -5.82
N TYR A 235 8.87 21.09 -5.11
CA TYR A 235 7.74 21.98 -4.85
C TYR A 235 7.61 22.41 -3.39
N ILE A 236 8.49 21.95 -2.49
CA ILE A 236 8.39 22.22 -1.05
C ILE A 236 8.51 23.73 -0.75
N GLU A 237 9.45 24.42 -1.40
CA GLU A 237 9.74 25.83 -1.13
C GLU A 237 8.59 26.76 -1.55
N ASP A 238 8.02 26.51 -2.73
CA ASP A 238 6.95 27.32 -3.34
C ASP A 238 5.54 26.78 -3.03
N PHE A 239 5.42 25.81 -2.12
CA PHE A 239 4.15 25.16 -1.84
C PHE A 239 3.13 26.17 -1.26
N PRO A 240 1.86 26.16 -1.70
CA PRO A 240 0.88 27.18 -1.32
C PRO A 240 0.30 26.98 0.09
N TRP A 241 1.14 26.84 1.12
CA TRP A 241 0.76 26.56 2.52
C TRP A 241 -0.41 27.41 3.06
N HIS A 242 -0.45 28.68 2.65
CA HIS A 242 -1.46 29.64 3.10
C HIS A 242 -2.90 29.23 2.77
N ILE A 243 -3.12 28.44 1.72
CA ILE A 243 -4.48 28.05 1.33
C ILE A 243 -5.11 27.14 2.38
N PHE A 244 -4.35 26.25 3.02
CA PHE A 244 -4.86 25.24 3.95
C PHE A 244 -5.29 25.80 5.31
N LYS A 245 -5.08 27.08 5.61
CA LYS A 245 -5.54 27.68 6.87
C LYS A 245 -7.07 27.61 7.06
N ALA A 246 -7.83 27.40 5.98
CA ALA A 246 -9.30 27.31 6.03
C ALA A 246 -9.89 25.89 6.19
N TYR A 247 -9.09 24.80 6.23
CA TYR A 247 -9.59 23.44 5.91
C TYR A 247 -9.66 22.45 7.09
N GLN A 248 -9.80 22.94 8.32
CA GLN A 248 -10.05 22.11 9.51
C GLN A 248 -11.27 21.12 9.39
N PRO A 249 -12.30 21.29 8.52
CA PRO A 249 -13.43 20.36 8.45
C PRO A 249 -13.31 19.13 7.52
N LEU A 250 -12.21 18.91 6.79
CA LEU A 250 -12.11 17.88 5.72
C LEU A 250 -12.11 16.40 6.18
N THR A 251 -12.60 16.10 7.38
CA THR A 251 -12.66 14.73 7.92
C THR A 251 -13.75 13.84 7.27
N ASN A 252 -14.69 14.41 6.50
CA ASN A 252 -15.76 13.67 5.78
C ASN A 252 -15.87 14.13 4.32
N THR A 253 -14.92 13.75 3.49
CA THR A 253 -14.75 14.26 2.13
C THR A 253 -14.92 13.19 1.06
N ASN A 254 -15.47 13.61 -0.08
CA ASN A 254 -15.41 12.87 -1.32
C ASN A 254 -14.16 13.29 -2.09
N TYR A 255 -13.53 12.33 -2.76
CA TYR A 255 -12.32 12.52 -3.54
C TYR A 255 -12.60 12.05 -4.98
N ILE A 256 -12.30 12.87 -5.97
CA ILE A 256 -12.39 12.50 -7.39
C ILE A 256 -11.01 12.69 -8.01
N PHE A 257 -10.35 11.58 -8.30
CA PHE A 257 -9.03 11.48 -8.90
C PHE A 257 -9.09 11.44 -10.42
N SER A 258 -8.32 12.24 -11.13
CA SER A 258 -8.28 12.20 -12.59
C SER A 258 -6.87 12.44 -13.13
N TYR A 259 -6.54 11.77 -14.22
CA TYR A 259 -5.33 12.07 -14.96
C TYR A 259 -5.49 13.38 -15.75
N VAL A 260 -4.47 14.24 -15.73
CA VAL A 260 -4.52 15.55 -16.42
C VAL A 260 -3.35 15.81 -17.36
N GLY A 261 -2.46 14.84 -17.56
CA GLY A 261 -1.32 15.00 -18.47
C GLY A 261 -0.13 15.67 -17.80
N LYS A 262 0.05 16.97 -18.06
CA LYS A 262 1.27 17.72 -17.70
C LYS A 262 0.94 18.94 -16.82
N HIS A 263 1.74 19.17 -15.78
CA HIS A 263 1.66 20.35 -14.92
C HIS A 263 3.05 20.91 -14.62
N ARG A 264 3.30 22.19 -14.92
CA ARG A 264 4.56 22.91 -14.62
C ARG A 264 5.80 22.04 -14.86
N ASP A 265 5.90 21.47 -16.06
CA ASP A 265 7.02 20.64 -16.55
C ASP A 265 7.06 19.16 -16.14
N LYS A 266 6.27 18.72 -15.13
CA LYS A 266 6.11 17.29 -14.83
C LYS A 266 5.04 16.67 -15.74
N GLU A 267 5.39 15.58 -16.40
CA GLU A 267 4.47 14.73 -17.15
C GLU A 267 3.84 13.70 -16.22
N LYS A 268 2.78 13.00 -16.67
CA LYS A 268 2.08 11.98 -15.87
C LYS A 268 1.48 12.53 -14.55
N VAL A 269 0.88 13.72 -14.58
CA VAL A 269 0.27 14.38 -13.41
C VAL A 269 -1.21 14.03 -13.27
N PHE A 270 -1.64 13.88 -12.02
CA PHE A 270 -3.01 13.58 -11.63
C PHE A 270 -3.58 14.71 -10.76
N ILE A 271 -4.89 14.91 -10.80
CA ILE A 271 -5.62 15.83 -9.95
C ILE A 271 -6.54 15.05 -9.02
N ILE A 272 -6.50 15.35 -7.72
CA ILE A 272 -7.56 14.95 -6.79
C ILE A 272 -8.42 16.17 -6.52
N ASN A 273 -9.68 16.10 -6.92
CA ASN A 273 -10.71 17.04 -6.46
C ASN A 273 -11.23 16.54 -5.11
N VAL A 274 -11.19 17.37 -4.08
CA VAL A 274 -11.70 17.07 -2.74
C VAL A 274 -12.92 17.96 -2.49
N SER A 275 -14.06 17.35 -2.22
CA SER A 275 -15.32 18.04 -1.93
C SER A 275 -15.89 17.59 -0.58
N ASP A 276 -16.47 18.53 0.18
CA ASP A 276 -17.13 18.23 1.45
C ASP A 276 -18.55 17.69 1.20
N ILE A 277 -18.85 16.53 1.76
CA ILE A 277 -20.17 15.87 1.65
C ILE A 277 -21.27 16.69 2.34
N LYS A 278 -20.93 17.52 3.33
CA LYS A 278 -21.90 18.26 4.16
C LYS A 278 -22.22 19.67 3.64
N ALA A 279 -21.49 20.17 2.64
CA ALA A 279 -21.64 21.55 2.16
C ALA A 279 -22.77 21.65 1.12
N ASN A 280 -24.02 21.62 1.58
CA ASN A 280 -25.22 21.62 0.74
C ASN A 280 -25.48 22.90 -0.09
N ASP A 281 -24.55 23.86 -0.15
CA ASP A 281 -24.71 25.09 -0.96
C ASP A 281 -23.40 25.83 -1.32
N ASN A 282 -22.23 25.41 -0.81
CA ASN A 282 -20.93 25.97 -1.19
C ASN A 282 -19.95 24.83 -1.41
N ASN A 283 -19.97 24.22 -2.61
CA ASN A 283 -18.97 23.23 -3.03
C ASN A 283 -17.59 23.89 -3.08
N GLN A 284 -16.89 23.91 -1.96
CA GLN A 284 -15.45 24.14 -1.96
C GLN A 284 -14.79 22.89 -2.55
N ASN A 285 -14.36 23.01 -3.79
CA ASN A 285 -13.71 21.94 -4.54
C ASN A 285 -12.21 22.21 -4.55
N TYR A 286 -11.48 21.53 -3.69
CA TYR A 286 -10.04 21.66 -3.65
C TYR A 286 -9.39 20.76 -4.67
N LYS A 287 -8.32 21.23 -5.32
CA LYS A 287 -7.59 20.47 -6.32
C LYS A 287 -6.18 20.25 -5.84
N PHE A 288 -5.79 19.00 -5.62
CA PHE A 288 -4.41 18.62 -5.37
C PHE A 288 -3.82 18.08 -6.65
N TYR A 289 -2.69 18.63 -7.06
CA TYR A 289 -1.90 18.10 -8.17
C TYR A 289 -0.90 17.11 -7.59
N MET A 290 -0.94 15.89 -8.10
CA MET A 290 -0.16 14.78 -7.58
C MET A 290 0.62 14.09 -8.68
N VAL A 291 1.75 13.53 -8.29
CA VAL A 291 2.57 12.68 -9.13
C VAL A 291 2.85 11.38 -8.39
N TYR A 292 3.00 10.29 -9.15
CA TYR A 292 3.48 9.03 -8.62
C TYR A 292 4.94 8.85 -9.02
N GLU A 293 5.84 9.28 -8.13
CA GLU A 293 7.29 9.20 -8.29
C GLU A 293 7.90 8.49 -7.07
N ASP A 294 8.99 7.77 -7.26
CA ASP A 294 9.63 6.96 -6.21
C ASP A 294 8.67 6.05 -5.42
N LEU A 295 7.61 5.62 -6.12
CA LEU A 295 6.59 4.68 -5.66
C LEU A 295 5.76 5.17 -4.49
N LYS A 296 5.68 6.49 -4.37
CA LYS A 296 4.79 7.16 -3.46
C LYS A 296 4.02 8.20 -4.25
N TRP A 297 2.77 8.38 -3.84
CA TRP A 297 2.03 9.55 -4.24
C TRP A 297 2.64 10.76 -3.54
N GLN A 298 2.93 11.81 -4.31
CA GLN A 298 3.47 13.07 -3.81
C GLN A 298 2.64 14.23 -4.31
N ILE A 299 2.45 15.22 -3.46
CA ILE A 299 1.72 16.45 -3.77
C ILE A 299 2.71 17.44 -4.38
N MET A 300 2.35 18.05 -5.51
CA MET A 300 3.16 19.09 -6.15
C MET A 300 2.57 20.48 -5.94
N ASP A 301 1.24 20.59 -5.95
CA ASP A 301 0.54 21.87 -5.85
C ASP A 301 -0.87 21.65 -5.31
N ALA A 302 -1.50 22.71 -4.84
CA ALA A 302 -2.89 22.69 -4.42
C ALA A 302 -3.60 24.01 -4.73
N LYS A 303 -4.86 23.93 -5.14
CA LYS A 303 -5.70 25.08 -5.52
C LYS A 303 -7.11 24.98 -4.95
N ASN A 304 -7.76 26.13 -4.83
CA ASN A 304 -9.18 26.30 -4.54
C ASN A 304 -9.89 26.85 -5.79
#